data_AF-A0A7S0NIK8-F1
#
_entry.id   AF-A0A7S0NIK8-F1
#
_cell.length_a   1.000
_cell.length_b   1.000
_cell.length_c   1.000
_cell.angle_alpha   90.00
_cell.angle_beta   90.00
_cell.angle_gamma   90.00
#
_symmetry.space_group_name_H-M   'P 1'
#
loop_
_entity.id
_entity.type
_entity.pdbx_description
1 polymer ?
#
loop_
_entity_poly.entity_id
_entity_poly.type
_entity_poly.pdbx_seq_one_letter_code
_entity_poly.pdbx_strand_id
1 'polypeptide(L)'
;GVLSADYVTCISPSIQAGFHSVYVARNGQDFERLPVAASESNAVFVEVKPAVEVHIVYPEVAFNGGGSVVQITGRHFVFDDVQCKFGWVGVTAFVVSSALIHCEVPAVESGAYALEVTQPGSTAAEPLVRPNFIFDEMPRVTGVVPSRGTVNGGNTVIAAGYFFSEMHEMA
;
A
#
# COMPACT_ATOMS: atom_id res chain seq x y z
N GLY A 1 22.48 -13.80 -12.16
CA GLY A 1 23.92 -13.96 -12.44
C GLY A 1 24.69 -14.17 -11.15
N VAL A 2 25.95 -14.59 -11.26
CA VAL A 2 26.87 -14.67 -10.12
C VAL A 2 27.33 -13.25 -9.77
N LEU A 3 27.21 -12.87 -8.49
CA LEU A 3 27.66 -11.58 -7.96
C LEU A 3 29.07 -11.69 -7.36
N SER A 4 29.38 -12.82 -6.70
CA SER A 4 30.70 -13.14 -6.16
C SER A 4 30.83 -14.65 -5.90
N ALA A 5 31.91 -15.08 -5.25
CA ALA A 5 32.08 -16.47 -4.81
C ALA A 5 30.94 -16.97 -3.91
N ASP A 6 30.33 -16.06 -3.14
CA ASP A 6 29.35 -16.40 -2.10
C ASP A 6 27.92 -15.95 -2.43
N TYR A 7 27.72 -15.23 -3.55
CA TYR A 7 26.44 -14.63 -3.88
C TYR A 7 26.06 -14.85 -5.33
N VAL A 8 24.83 -15.33 -5.54
CA VAL A 8 24.17 -15.43 -6.84
C VAL A 8 22.81 -14.73 -6.78
N THR A 9 22.40 -14.13 -7.89
CA THR A 9 21.07 -13.52 -8.04
C THR A 9 20.31 -14.19 -9.18
N CYS A 10 19.00 -14.33 -9.03
CA CYS A 10 18.09 -14.76 -10.08
C CYS A 10 16.72 -14.09 -9.87
N ILE A 11 15.91 -14.08 -10.91
CA ILE A 11 14.52 -13.63 -10.84
C ILE A 11 13.67 -14.90 -10.70
N SER A 12 12.81 -14.94 -9.69
CA SER A 12 11.88 -16.05 -9.50
C SER A 12 10.86 -16.11 -10.65
N PRO A 13 10.57 -17.30 -11.21
CA PRO A 13 9.48 -17.45 -12.17
C PRO A 13 8.11 -17.27 -11.51
N SER A 14 7.06 -17.08 -12.31
CA SER A 14 5.69 -17.12 -11.81
C SER A 14 5.32 -18.55 -11.40
N ILE A 15 5.09 -18.73 -10.09
CA ILE A 15 4.78 -20.03 -9.48
C ILE A 15 3.66 -19.87 -8.46
N GLN A 16 2.98 -20.97 -8.16
CA GLN A 16 1.87 -20.99 -7.21
C GLN A 16 2.38 -20.78 -5.78
N ALA A 17 1.53 -20.22 -4.92
CA ALA A 17 1.78 -20.14 -3.49
C ALA A 17 2.05 -21.52 -2.87
N GLY A 18 2.94 -21.58 -1.89
CA GLY A 18 3.36 -22.81 -1.21
C GLY A 18 4.86 -22.84 -0.93
N PHE A 19 5.34 -23.97 -0.41
CA PHE A 19 6.75 -24.20 -0.17
C PHE A 19 7.43 -24.77 -1.42
N HIS A 20 8.50 -24.11 -1.84
CA HIS A 20 9.31 -24.52 -2.99
C HIS A 20 10.76 -24.70 -2.55
N SER A 21 11.45 -25.66 -3.16
CA SER A 21 12.88 -25.85 -2.98
C SER A 21 13.66 -25.13 -4.06
N VAL A 22 14.63 -24.30 -3.67
CA VAL A 22 15.57 -23.61 -4.55
C VAL A 22 16.90 -24.33 -4.54
N TYR A 23 17.43 -24.56 -5.74
CA TYR A 23 18.74 -25.18 -5.96
C TYR A 23 19.60 -24.29 -6.84
N VAL A 24 20.92 -24.39 -6.64
CA VAL A 24 21.91 -23.77 -7.52
C VAL A 24 22.67 -24.89 -8.22
N ALA A 25 22.71 -24.86 -9.55
CA ALA A 25 23.48 -25.79 -10.37
C ALA A 25 24.45 -25.01 -11.26
N ARG A 26 25.68 -25.50 -11.41
CA ARG A 26 26.71 -24.83 -12.25
C ARG A 26 26.39 -24.89 -13.75
N ASN A 27 25.69 -25.92 -14.20
CA ASN A 27 25.37 -26.17 -15.61
C ASN A 27 23.87 -26.38 -15.87
N GLY A 28 23.00 -26.11 -14.89
CA GLY A 28 21.55 -26.22 -15.01
C GLY A 28 20.98 -27.65 -15.04
N GLN A 29 21.82 -28.69 -14.92
CA GLN A 29 21.38 -30.10 -14.91
C GLN A 29 21.98 -30.91 -13.76
N ASP A 30 23.20 -30.58 -13.32
CA ASP A 30 23.84 -31.25 -12.20
C ASP A 30 23.45 -30.57 -10.90
N PHE A 31 22.38 -31.09 -10.29
CA PHE A 31 22.09 -30.85 -8.88
C PHE A 31 23.10 -31.66 -8.08
N GLU A 32 24.32 -31.13 -7.91
CA GLU A 32 25.37 -31.79 -7.14
C GLU A 32 24.79 -32.17 -5.76
N ARG A 33 24.60 -33.48 -5.52
CA ARG A 33 24.30 -33.98 -4.19
C ARG A 33 25.55 -33.74 -3.36
N LEU A 34 25.40 -32.99 -2.27
CA LEU A 34 26.47 -32.90 -1.29
C LEU A 34 26.88 -34.32 -0.85
N PRO A 35 28.18 -34.57 -0.57
CA PRO A 35 28.63 -35.86 -0.07
C PRO A 35 27.76 -36.29 1.11
N VAL A 36 27.50 -37.60 1.26
CA VAL A 36 26.62 -38.14 2.31
C VAL A 36 27.08 -37.74 3.74
N ALA A 37 28.33 -37.29 3.89
CA ALA A 37 28.91 -36.80 5.14
C ALA A 37 28.79 -35.27 5.36
N ALA A 38 28.27 -34.51 4.39
CA ALA A 38 28.07 -33.07 4.54
C ALA A 38 26.81 -32.80 5.37
N SER A 39 26.93 -31.92 6.36
CA SER A 39 25.80 -31.47 7.20
C SER A 39 24.97 -30.36 6.55
N GLU A 40 25.34 -29.95 5.34
CA GLU A 40 24.74 -28.84 4.60
C GLU A 40 23.68 -29.38 3.62
N SER A 41 22.66 -28.57 3.31
CA SER A 41 21.65 -28.88 2.30
C SER A 41 21.99 -28.14 1.01
N ASN A 42 21.86 -28.79 -0.15
CA ASN A 42 21.93 -28.14 -1.45
C ASN A 42 20.60 -27.47 -1.86
N ALA A 43 19.58 -27.59 -1.01
CA ALA A 43 18.25 -27.01 -1.18
C ALA A 43 17.93 -26.04 -0.05
N VAL A 44 17.44 -24.85 -0.42
CA VAL A 44 16.79 -23.92 0.52
C VAL A 44 15.29 -23.95 0.25
N PHE A 45 14.49 -24.06 1.30
CA PHE A 45 13.04 -23.92 1.17
C PHE A 45 12.66 -22.45 1.22
N VAL A 46 11.83 -22.04 0.27
CA VAL A 46 11.22 -20.71 0.24
C VAL A 46 9.71 -20.86 0.30
N GLU A 47 9.07 -20.02 1.10
CA GLU A 47 7.61 -19.90 1.11
C GLU A 47 7.21 -18.82 0.11
N VAL A 48 6.36 -19.18 -0.84
CA VAL A 48 5.73 -18.22 -1.77
C VAL A 48 4.32 -17.97 -1.30
N LYS A 49 3.98 -16.70 -1.07
CA LYS A 49 2.63 -16.28 -0.69
C LYS A 49 1.88 -15.71 -1.90
N PRO A 50 0.53 -15.75 -1.92
CA PRO A 50 -0.25 -15.16 -3.01
C PRO A 50 0.01 -13.66 -3.18
N ALA A 51 -0.35 -13.13 -4.35
CA ALA A 51 -0.39 -11.69 -4.57
C ALA A 51 -1.43 -11.03 -3.66
N VAL A 52 -1.12 -9.82 -3.17
CA VAL A 52 -2.11 -8.97 -2.50
C VAL A 52 -3.24 -8.68 -3.48
N GLU A 53 -4.49 -8.83 -3.03
CA GLU A 53 -5.66 -8.43 -3.78
C GLU A 53 -6.32 -7.30 -3.01
N VAL A 54 -6.66 -6.20 -3.68
CA VAL A 54 -7.34 -5.09 -3.03
C VAL A 54 -8.75 -4.94 -3.59
N HIS A 55 -9.72 -4.71 -2.70
CA HIS A 55 -11.13 -4.63 -3.03
C HIS A 55 -11.71 -3.23 -2.81
N ILE A 56 -11.54 -2.66 -1.62
CA ILE A 56 -12.15 -1.36 -1.25
C ILE A 56 -11.10 -0.50 -0.57
N VAL A 57 -11.07 0.77 -0.96
CA VAL A 57 -10.31 1.85 -0.32
C VAL A 57 -11.32 2.82 0.26
N TYR A 58 -11.15 3.21 1.53
CA TYR A 58 -12.04 4.18 2.15
C TYR A 58 -11.35 4.97 3.27
N PRO A 59 -11.51 6.30 3.33
CA PRO A 59 -12.04 7.15 2.26
C PRO A 59 -11.14 7.15 1.01
N GLU A 60 -11.68 7.52 -0.15
CA GLU A 60 -10.91 7.73 -1.40
C GLU A 60 -10.39 9.17 -1.54
N VAL A 61 -10.48 9.96 -0.46
CA VAL A 61 -10.06 11.34 -0.38
C VAL A 61 -9.32 11.60 0.93
N ALA A 62 -8.35 12.50 0.90
CA ALA A 62 -7.67 13.00 2.08
C ALA A 62 -7.20 14.44 1.86
N PHE A 63 -6.84 15.10 2.96
CA PHE A 63 -6.15 16.39 2.86
C PHE A 63 -4.69 16.22 2.44
N ASN A 64 -4.24 17.15 1.60
CA ASN A 64 -2.87 17.25 1.09
C ASN A 64 -1.79 17.40 2.20
N GLY A 65 -2.19 17.84 3.41
CA GLY A 65 -1.32 17.88 4.59
C GLY A 65 -0.97 16.52 5.19
N GLY A 66 -1.62 15.44 4.75
CA GLY A 66 -1.42 14.08 5.28
C GLY A 66 -1.97 13.87 6.68
N GLY A 67 -1.65 12.72 7.28
CA GLY A 67 -2.01 12.35 8.65
C GLY A 67 -3.41 11.76 8.83
N SER A 68 -4.25 11.77 7.80
CA SER A 68 -5.48 10.96 7.79
C SER A 68 -5.13 9.49 7.61
N VAL A 69 -6.04 8.59 8.00
CA VAL A 69 -5.87 7.15 7.84
C VAL A 69 -6.86 6.65 6.81
N VAL A 70 -6.36 5.89 5.84
CA VAL A 70 -7.15 5.20 4.83
C VAL A 70 -7.22 3.73 5.19
N GLN A 71 -8.43 3.20 5.17
CA GLN A 71 -8.73 1.80 5.33
C GLN A 71 -8.73 1.11 3.98
N ILE A 72 -8.01 -0.01 3.87
CA ILE A 72 -7.95 -0.80 2.65
C ILE A 72 -8.31 -2.25 2.98
N THR A 73 -9.35 -2.76 2.32
CA THR A 73 -9.79 -4.16 2.45
C THR A 73 -9.43 -4.97 1.23
N GLY A 74 -9.22 -6.27 1.41
CA GLY A 74 -8.69 -7.11 0.35
C GLY A 74 -8.45 -8.55 0.80
N ARG A 75 -7.45 -9.19 0.18
CA ARG A 75 -6.96 -10.54 0.53
C ARG A 75 -5.45 -10.57 0.47
N HIS A 76 -4.90 -11.53 1.22
CA HIS A 76 -3.48 -11.88 1.22
C HIS A 76 -2.57 -10.76 1.74
N PHE A 77 -3.02 -9.95 2.69
CA PHE A 77 -2.14 -9.04 3.43
C PHE A 77 -1.37 -9.80 4.52
N VAL A 78 -0.35 -10.54 4.10
CA VAL A 78 0.35 -11.56 4.92
C VAL A 78 1.83 -11.24 5.16
N PHE A 79 2.27 -10.06 4.72
CA PHE A 79 3.61 -9.51 4.95
C PHE A 79 3.49 -8.29 5.86
N ASP A 80 4.45 -8.08 6.75
CA ASP A 80 4.42 -6.96 7.71
C ASP A 80 4.87 -5.63 7.08
N ASP A 81 5.50 -5.68 5.91
CA ASP A 81 6.10 -4.58 5.16
C ASP A 81 5.34 -4.29 3.84
N VAL A 82 4.04 -4.59 3.82
CA VAL A 82 3.13 -4.09 2.78
C VAL A 82 3.22 -2.57 2.71
N GLN A 83 3.31 -2.02 1.49
CA GLN A 83 3.44 -0.59 1.24
C GLN A 83 2.21 -0.07 0.51
N CYS A 84 1.58 0.99 1.04
CA CYS A 84 0.65 1.83 0.31
C CYS A 84 1.41 2.94 -0.40
N LYS A 85 1.23 3.08 -1.71
CA LYS A 85 1.87 4.12 -2.51
C LYS A 85 0.83 5.08 -3.02
N PHE A 86 0.91 6.32 -2.56
CA PHE A 86 0.10 7.44 -3.04
C PHE A 86 0.92 8.19 -4.10
N GLY A 87 0.69 7.86 -5.37
CA GLY A 87 1.55 8.29 -6.47
C GLY A 87 2.97 7.74 -6.30
N TRP A 88 3.93 8.64 -6.05
CA TRP A 88 5.34 8.30 -5.86
C TRP A 88 5.76 8.16 -4.39
N VAL A 89 4.87 8.48 -3.43
CA VAL A 89 5.19 8.40 -2.00
C VAL A 89 4.65 7.10 -1.41
N GLY A 90 5.56 6.25 -0.94
CA GLY A 90 5.25 5.00 -0.25
C GLY A 90 5.22 5.18 1.27
N VAL A 91 4.24 4.55 1.92
CA VAL A 91 4.13 4.43 3.37
C VAL A 91 3.94 2.96 3.74
N THR A 92 4.54 2.54 4.85
CA THR A 92 4.32 1.19 5.38
C THR A 92 2.90 1.10 5.93
N ALA A 93 2.17 0.08 5.48
CA ALA A 93 0.83 -0.21 5.95
C ALA A 93 0.88 -0.83 7.34
N PHE A 94 -0.08 -0.46 8.19
CA PHE A 94 -0.38 -1.19 9.41
C PHE A 94 -1.30 -2.37 9.06
N VAL A 95 -0.76 -3.58 9.08
CA VAL A 95 -1.52 -4.79 8.75
C VAL A 95 -2.36 -5.23 9.94
N VAL A 96 -3.68 -5.10 9.80
CA VAL A 96 -4.64 -5.48 10.85
C VAL A 96 -4.98 -6.96 10.76
N SER A 97 -5.14 -7.47 9.55
CA SER A 97 -5.40 -8.87 9.26
C SER A 97 -5.05 -9.20 7.81
N SER A 98 -5.17 -10.46 7.41
CA SER A 98 -5.00 -10.89 6.01
C SER A 98 -5.97 -10.24 5.01
N ALA A 99 -6.98 -9.50 5.49
CA ALA A 99 -8.00 -8.85 4.69
C ALA A 99 -8.18 -7.35 4.97
N LEU A 100 -7.41 -6.77 5.89
CA LEU A 100 -7.51 -5.37 6.28
C LEU A 100 -6.14 -4.76 6.58
N ILE A 101 -5.85 -3.63 5.97
CA ILE A 101 -4.70 -2.78 6.30
C ILE A 101 -5.15 -1.32 6.49
N HIS A 102 -4.39 -0.59 7.29
CA HIS A 102 -4.52 0.86 7.44
C HIS A 102 -3.26 1.55 6.93
N CYS A 103 -3.42 2.66 6.22
CA CYS A 103 -2.31 3.45 5.71
C CYS A 103 -2.48 4.90 6.10
N GLU A 104 -1.46 5.46 6.77
CA GLU A 104 -1.40 6.89 7.07
C GLU A 104 -1.05 7.64 5.79
N VAL A 105 -1.91 8.57 5.40
CA VAL A 105 -1.76 9.34 4.18
C VAL A 105 -0.57 10.29 4.30
N PRO A 106 0.41 10.24 3.38
CA PRO A 106 1.53 11.16 3.40
C PRO A 106 1.10 12.57 2.98
N ALA A 107 1.88 13.57 3.36
CA ALA A 107 1.74 14.91 2.81
C ALA A 107 2.23 14.94 1.35
N VAL A 108 1.34 15.30 0.43
CA VAL A 108 1.62 15.46 -1.02
C VAL A 108 0.80 16.62 -1.55
N GLU A 109 1.14 17.12 -2.73
CA GLU A 109 0.37 18.19 -3.36
C GLU A 109 -1.06 17.77 -3.67
N SER A 110 -1.98 18.74 -3.73
CA SER A 110 -3.38 18.49 -4.07
C SER A 110 -3.50 17.97 -5.50
N GLY A 111 -4.39 17.01 -5.73
CA GLY A 111 -4.58 16.40 -7.03
C GLY A 111 -5.09 14.97 -6.95
N ALA A 112 -5.28 14.35 -8.12
CA ALA A 112 -5.67 12.96 -8.22
C ALA A 112 -4.43 12.08 -8.44
N TYR A 113 -4.23 11.11 -7.55
CA TYR A 113 -3.11 10.18 -7.62
C TYR A 113 -3.61 8.74 -7.67
N ALA A 114 -2.77 7.86 -8.21
CA ALA A 114 -2.98 6.43 -8.07
C ALA A 114 -2.64 6.02 -6.64
N LEU A 115 -3.46 5.16 -6.04
CA LEU A 115 -3.10 4.43 -4.83
C LEU A 115 -2.72 3.01 -5.25
N GLU A 116 -1.53 2.54 -4.90
CA GLU A 116 -1.10 1.17 -5.17
C GLU A 116 -0.76 0.47 -3.85
N VAL A 117 -1.05 -0.82 -3.76
CA VAL A 117 -0.59 -1.65 -2.63
C VAL A 117 0.45 -2.62 -3.17
N THR A 118 1.63 -2.59 -2.56
CA THR A 118 2.76 -3.44 -2.96
C THR A 118 3.23 -4.28 -1.79
N GLN A 119 3.74 -5.47 -2.08
CA GLN A 119 4.33 -6.39 -1.10
C GLN A 119 5.77 -6.73 -1.50
N PRO A 120 6.60 -7.20 -0.57
CA PRO A 120 7.99 -7.53 -0.85
C PRO A 120 8.11 -8.64 -1.89
N GLY A 121 9.15 -8.56 -2.70
CA GLY A 121 9.44 -9.57 -3.74
C GLY A 121 8.47 -9.54 -4.93
N SER A 122 7.37 -8.79 -4.86
CA SER A 122 6.52 -8.54 -6.02
C SER A 122 7.04 -7.36 -6.82
N THR A 123 7.30 -7.57 -8.11
CA THR A 123 7.46 -6.47 -9.08
C THR A 123 6.12 -6.01 -9.65
N ALA A 124 5.06 -6.81 -9.47
CA ALA A 124 3.70 -6.44 -9.78
C ALA A 124 3.14 -5.62 -8.60
N ALA A 125 3.00 -4.31 -8.79
CA ALA A 125 1.93 -3.61 -8.11
C ALA A 125 0.62 -4.14 -8.71
N GLU A 126 -0.31 -4.59 -7.89
CA GLU A 126 -1.70 -4.67 -8.36
C GLU A 126 -2.19 -3.22 -8.34
N PRO A 127 -2.35 -2.57 -9.50
CA PRO A 127 -2.93 -1.24 -9.51
C PRO A 127 -4.37 -1.42 -9.02
N LEU A 128 -4.67 -0.85 -7.87
CA LEU A 128 -6.04 -0.47 -7.58
C LEU A 128 -6.46 0.42 -8.73
N VAL A 129 -7.46 -0.07 -9.45
CA VAL A 129 -8.07 0.48 -10.64
C VAL A 129 -7.87 2.01 -10.76
N ARG A 130 -7.17 2.41 -11.82
CA ARG A 130 -7.00 3.79 -12.31
C ARG A 130 -8.29 4.64 -12.16
N PRO A 131 -8.23 5.95 -11.88
CA PRO A 131 -7.45 6.74 -10.92
C PRO A 131 -8.34 7.18 -9.72
N ASN A 132 -7.82 8.05 -8.84
CA ASN A 132 -8.55 9.01 -7.97
C ASN A 132 -8.53 8.75 -6.46
N PHE A 133 -7.36 8.44 -5.88
CA PHE A 133 -7.18 8.93 -4.52
C PHE A 133 -7.00 10.44 -4.59
N ILE A 134 -7.97 11.20 -4.07
CA ILE A 134 -8.00 12.66 -4.20
C ILE A 134 -7.32 13.28 -2.99
N PHE A 135 -6.31 14.10 -3.26
CA PHE A 135 -5.73 14.99 -2.28
C PHE A 135 -6.37 16.37 -2.42
N ASP A 136 -7.15 16.73 -1.41
CA ASP A 136 -7.87 18.00 -1.36
C ASP A 136 -7.16 18.98 -0.44
N GLU A 137 -7.46 20.26 -0.61
CA GLU A 137 -6.97 21.29 0.31
C GLU A 137 -7.83 21.37 1.57
N MET A 138 -7.20 21.63 2.70
CA MET A 138 -7.92 21.80 3.96
C MET A 138 -8.78 23.08 3.91
N PRO A 139 -10.08 23.02 4.25
CA PRO A 139 -10.97 24.17 4.16
C PRO A 139 -10.53 25.30 5.09
N ARG A 140 -10.57 26.54 4.59
CA ARG A 140 -10.16 27.73 5.35
C ARG A 140 -11.31 28.71 5.45
N VAL A 141 -11.86 28.87 6.65
CA VAL A 141 -12.91 29.87 6.93
C VAL A 141 -12.27 31.23 7.19
N THR A 142 -12.74 32.26 6.49
CA THR A 142 -12.28 33.65 6.65
C THR A 142 -13.34 34.56 7.29
N GLY A 143 -14.62 34.17 7.25
CA GLY A 143 -15.69 34.95 7.86
C GLY A 143 -17.03 34.21 7.89
N VAL A 144 -17.99 34.79 8.63
CA VAL A 144 -19.35 34.27 8.75
C VAL A 144 -20.36 35.41 8.82
N VAL A 145 -21.48 35.29 8.11
CA VAL A 145 -22.57 36.27 8.10
C VAL A 145 -23.94 35.58 8.17
N PRO A 146 -24.83 35.99 9.10
CA PRO A 146 -24.58 36.94 10.19
C PRO A 146 -23.64 36.34 11.25
N SER A 147 -22.80 37.18 11.88
CA SER A 147 -21.94 36.78 13.01
C SER A 147 -22.65 36.83 14.36
N ARG A 148 -23.98 36.92 14.34
CA ARG A 148 -24.85 37.04 15.52
C ARG A 148 -26.12 36.23 15.29
N GLY A 149 -26.64 35.63 16.36
CA GLY A 149 -27.87 34.83 16.34
C GLY A 149 -28.65 34.95 17.64
N THR A 150 -29.82 34.31 17.69
CA THR A 150 -30.70 34.33 18.86
C THR A 150 -30.47 33.10 19.76
N VAL A 151 -30.77 33.21 21.05
CA VAL A 151 -30.73 32.07 21.99
C VAL A 151 -31.70 30.94 21.64
N ASN A 152 -32.73 31.25 20.85
CA ASN A 152 -33.74 30.28 20.41
C ASN A 152 -33.27 29.47 19.18
N GLY A 153 -32.11 29.79 18.60
CA GLY A 153 -31.61 29.14 17.39
C GLY A 153 -32.37 29.54 16.12
N GLY A 154 -32.21 28.75 15.05
CA GLY A 154 -32.88 28.94 13.76
C GLY A 154 -32.23 29.94 12.79
N ASN A 155 -31.09 30.53 13.16
CA ASN A 155 -30.32 31.41 12.29
C ASN A 155 -29.52 30.59 11.25
N THR A 156 -29.82 30.74 9.97
CA THR A 156 -28.92 30.31 8.89
C THR A 156 -27.72 31.25 8.80
N VAL A 157 -26.52 30.69 8.73
CA VAL A 157 -25.27 31.44 8.53
C VAL A 157 -24.61 31.06 7.21
N ILE A 158 -23.93 32.02 6.60
CA ILE A 158 -23.11 31.83 5.41
C ILE A 158 -21.66 31.98 5.84
N ALA A 159 -20.86 30.92 5.70
CA ALA A 159 -19.42 30.98 5.87
C ALA A 159 -18.75 31.41 4.56
N ALA A 160 -17.83 32.36 4.64
CA ALA A 160 -16.92 32.72 3.56
C ALA A 160 -15.55 32.09 3.84
N GLY A 161 -14.86 31.68 2.77
CA GLY A 161 -13.61 30.96 2.90
C GLY A 161 -13.11 30.43 1.56
N TYR A 162 -12.13 29.54 1.64
CA TYR A 162 -11.50 28.85 0.51
C TYR A 162 -11.54 27.34 0.72
N PHE A 163 -11.48 26.59 -0.38
CA PHE A 163 -11.39 25.12 -0.38
C PHE A 163 -12.53 24.40 0.33
N PHE A 164 -13.75 24.96 0.25
CA PHE A 164 -14.94 24.21 0.61
C PHE A 164 -15.26 23.23 -0.52
N SER A 165 -15.28 21.93 -0.20
CA SER A 165 -15.60 20.86 -1.14
C SER A 165 -16.68 19.95 -0.55
N GLU A 166 -17.56 19.42 -1.41
CA GLU A 166 -18.58 18.44 -1.01
C GLU A 166 -17.99 17.03 -0.78
N MET A 167 -16.71 16.82 -1.09
CA MET A 167 -16.11 15.49 -1.17
C MET A 167 -15.85 14.84 0.18
N HIS A 168 -15.87 15.61 1.28
CA HIS A 168 -15.71 15.10 2.64
C HIS A 168 -17.04 14.72 3.32
N GLU A 169 -18.20 14.94 2.67
CA GLU A 169 -19.52 14.63 3.26
C GLU A 169 -20.01 13.19 2.98
N MET A 170 -19.26 12.39 2.23
CA MET A 170 -19.57 10.98 1.96
C MET A 170 -18.85 10.04 2.95
N ALA A 171 -18.87 10.40 4.24
CA ALA A 171 -18.26 9.64 5.34
C ALA A 171 -19.29 8.84 6.16
#